data_AF-A0A536EVM2-F1
#
_entry.id   AF-A0A536EVM2-F1
#
_cell.length_a   1.000
_cell.length_b   1.000
_cell.length_c   1.000
_cell.angle_alpha   90.00
_cell.angle_beta   90.00
_cell.angle_gamma   90.00
#
_symmetry.space_group_name_H-M   'P 1'
#
loop_
_entity.id
_entity.type
_entity.pdbx_description
1 polymer ?
#
loop_
_entity_poly.entity_id
_entity_poly.type
_entity_poly.pdbx_seq_one_letter_code
_entity_poly.pdbx_strand_id
1 'polypeptide(L)'
;MPRTTPVDPTGNRLFRWRFSGAKGPVSYLVLLEDQSSEAALYALAYVAWSLPATDGYLVSYFRANGFLTVEVHDVANLTAIDDLELAKGEAEKARHPVITRSRPMQVERLSDALEPGTHPAPRLEMCRDDEVLLLGDGPPGAKAAASIYSWRAHEGAVEVFPQEWFNNTLDLGYQWITGVTRDSASGHIVGHGIRLDPFELDATNTRIKRSL
;
A
#
# COMPACT_ATOMS: atom_id res chain seq x y z
N MET A 1 -1.03 -3.03 14.85
CA MET A 1 0.05 -2.96 13.85
C MET A 1 0.20 -4.35 13.24
N PRO A 2 0.01 -4.54 11.92
CA PRO A 2 0.36 -5.82 11.31
C PRO A 2 1.86 -6.05 11.49
N ARG A 3 2.28 -7.31 11.62
CA ARG A 3 3.69 -7.67 11.78
C ARG A 3 4.45 -7.25 10.53
N THR A 4 5.21 -6.18 10.63
CA THR A 4 5.95 -5.59 9.49
C THR A 4 7.32 -6.20 9.32
N THR A 5 7.76 -7.21 10.07
CA THR A 5 9.12 -7.73 9.91
C THR A 5 9.18 -8.72 8.73
N PRO A 6 9.74 -8.34 7.56
CA PRO A 6 10.06 -9.34 6.56
C PRO A 6 11.05 -10.32 7.16
N VAL A 7 10.75 -11.61 7.05
CA VAL A 7 11.64 -12.68 7.48
C VAL A 7 12.42 -13.11 6.24
N ASP A 8 13.74 -13.04 6.32
CA ASP A 8 14.62 -13.66 5.34
C ASP A 8 14.28 -15.16 5.24
N PRO A 9 13.91 -15.69 4.06
CA PRO A 9 13.56 -17.10 3.89
C PRO A 9 14.79 -18.01 4.14
N THR A 10 16.01 -17.44 4.13
CA THR A 10 17.25 -18.14 4.50
C THR A 10 17.58 -18.04 6.00
N GLY A 11 16.89 -17.18 6.75
CA GLY A 11 17.08 -16.99 8.20
C GLY A 11 18.37 -16.25 8.62
N ASN A 12 19.16 -15.71 7.68
CA ASN A 12 20.50 -15.18 7.96
C ASN A 12 20.58 -13.65 8.04
N ARG A 13 19.64 -12.90 7.47
CA ARG A 13 19.54 -11.43 7.61
C ARG A 13 18.32 -11.03 8.42
N LEU A 14 18.55 -10.13 9.37
CA LEU A 14 17.48 -9.45 10.11
C LEU A 14 17.27 -8.07 9.50
N PHE A 15 16.02 -7.68 9.32
CA PHE A 15 15.66 -6.38 8.78
C PHE A 15 14.88 -5.54 9.80
N ARG A 16 14.97 -4.23 9.68
CA ARG A 16 14.17 -3.29 10.49
C ARG A 16 13.53 -2.23 9.61
N TRP A 17 12.28 -1.89 9.91
CA TRP A 17 11.66 -0.70 9.35
C TRP A 17 11.99 0.51 10.22
N ARG A 18 12.38 1.61 9.58
CA ARG A 18 12.69 2.87 10.26
C ARG A 18 12.05 4.05 9.53
N PHE A 19 11.39 4.92 10.28
CA PHE A 19 10.98 6.23 9.75
C PHE A 19 12.16 7.21 9.79
N SER A 20 12.45 7.88 8.67
CA SER A 20 13.60 8.79 8.55
C SER A 20 13.41 10.14 9.24
N GLY A 21 12.20 10.45 9.71
CA GLY A 21 11.87 11.71 10.40
C GLY A 21 11.30 12.77 9.46
N ALA A 22 10.98 13.95 10.03
CA ALA A 22 10.27 15.03 9.34
C ALA A 22 11.17 16.18 8.82
N LYS A 23 12.50 16.06 8.97
CA LYS A 23 13.48 17.09 8.60
C LYS A 23 14.67 16.46 7.88
N GLY A 24 15.30 17.23 6.99
CA GLY A 24 16.48 16.82 6.23
C GLY A 24 16.15 16.23 4.86
N PRO A 25 17.19 15.94 4.06
CA PRO A 25 17.04 15.58 2.64
C PRO A 25 16.25 14.28 2.42
N VAL A 26 16.41 13.32 3.34
CA VAL A 26 15.74 12.00 3.29
C VAL A 26 14.48 11.92 4.14
N SER A 27 13.90 13.06 4.55
CA SER A 27 12.70 13.09 5.40
C SER A 27 11.48 12.44 4.75
N TYR A 28 10.55 11.98 5.59
CA TYR A 28 9.29 11.33 5.24
C TYR A 28 9.42 10.01 4.48
N LEU A 29 10.54 9.32 4.66
CA LEU A 29 10.75 7.97 4.12
C LEU A 29 10.54 6.92 5.21
N VAL A 30 9.95 5.79 4.83
CA VAL A 30 9.97 4.55 5.60
C VAL A 30 10.99 3.63 4.96
N LEU A 31 12.06 3.32 5.69
CA LEU A 31 13.23 2.60 5.20
C LEU A 31 13.19 1.15 5.69
N LEU A 32 13.50 0.20 4.82
CA LEU A 32 13.90 -1.15 5.21
C LEU A 32 15.43 -1.19 5.27
N GLU A 33 15.95 -1.44 6.45
CA GLU A 33 17.38 -1.51 6.71
C GLU A 33 17.80 -2.93 7.07
N ASP A 34 18.98 -3.33 6.61
CA ASP A 34 19.67 -4.49 7.14
C ASP A 34 20.16 -4.17 8.56
N GLN A 35 19.77 -4.96 9.56
CA GLN A 35 20.18 -4.70 10.95
C GLN A 35 21.69 -4.88 11.19
N SER A 36 22.36 -5.71 10.40
CA SER A 36 23.78 -6.02 10.59
C SER A 36 24.70 -4.94 10.07
N SER A 37 24.37 -4.35 8.91
CA SER A 37 25.16 -3.31 8.24
C SER A 37 24.58 -1.91 8.39
N GLU A 38 23.34 -1.81 8.89
CA GLU A 38 22.52 -0.59 8.91
C GLU A 38 22.27 0.03 7.52
N ALA A 39 22.59 -0.70 6.44
CA ALA A 39 22.38 -0.24 5.08
C ALA A 39 20.88 -0.19 4.75
N ALA A 40 20.43 0.93 4.20
CA ALA A 40 19.10 1.03 3.62
C ALA A 40 19.06 0.24 2.30
N LEU A 41 18.13 -0.70 2.19
CA LEU A 41 17.98 -1.55 1.01
C LEU A 41 16.76 -1.17 0.17
N TYR A 42 15.81 -0.52 0.82
CA TYR A 42 14.51 -0.19 0.26
C TYR A 42 13.93 1.01 1.01
N ALA A 43 13.21 1.87 0.32
CA ALA A 43 12.51 2.98 0.96
C ALA A 43 11.17 3.26 0.28
N LEU A 44 10.19 3.66 1.09
CA LEU A 44 8.85 4.06 0.67
C LEU A 44 8.65 5.54 0.93
N ALA A 45 8.21 6.27 -0.10
CA ALA A 45 7.69 7.61 0.05
C ALA A 45 6.21 7.60 0.51
N TYR A 46 5.70 8.75 0.92
CA TYR A 46 4.38 8.92 1.55
C TYR A 46 3.15 8.44 0.76
N VAL A 47 3.29 8.14 -0.53
CA VAL A 47 2.22 7.62 -1.40
C VAL A 47 2.36 6.14 -1.74
N ALA A 48 3.30 5.46 -1.08
CA ALA A 48 3.49 4.03 -1.19
C ALA A 48 3.35 3.37 0.16
N TRP A 49 2.86 2.14 0.12
CA TRP A 49 2.68 1.29 1.26
C TRP A 49 3.27 -0.07 0.94
N SER A 50 3.63 -0.81 1.98
CA SER A 50 4.02 -2.20 1.82
C SER A 50 3.08 -3.11 2.58
N LEU A 51 2.74 -4.22 1.92
CA LEU A 51 1.90 -5.29 2.43
C LEU A 51 2.81 -6.36 3.04
N PRO A 52 2.34 -7.07 4.07
CA PRO A 52 2.99 -8.31 4.48
C PRO A 52 2.98 -9.26 3.29
N ALA A 53 4.15 -9.76 2.89
CA ALA A 53 4.24 -10.87 1.97
C ALA A 53 4.77 -12.09 2.73
N THR A 54 4.37 -13.26 2.29
CA THR A 54 4.92 -14.52 2.77
C THR A 54 6.28 -14.80 2.12
N ASP A 55 7.09 -15.65 2.74
CA ASP A 55 8.27 -16.28 2.11
C ASP A 55 9.38 -15.34 1.60
N GLY A 56 9.63 -14.22 2.29
CA GLY A 56 10.79 -13.38 1.95
C GLY A 56 10.58 -12.38 0.82
N TYR A 57 9.34 -12.14 0.43
CA TYR A 57 9.01 -11.11 -0.54
C TYR A 57 8.59 -9.82 0.15
N LEU A 58 8.73 -8.72 -0.58
CA LEU A 58 8.22 -7.42 -0.22
C LEU A 58 7.25 -6.99 -1.32
N VAL A 59 5.99 -6.82 -0.94
CA VAL A 59 4.95 -6.34 -1.85
C VAL A 59 4.70 -4.89 -1.50
N SER A 60 4.84 -4.00 -2.47
CA SER A 60 4.51 -2.58 -2.32
C SER A 60 3.38 -2.20 -3.24
N TYR A 61 2.50 -1.34 -2.76
CA TYR A 61 1.44 -0.76 -3.56
C TYR A 61 1.52 0.76 -3.54
N PHE A 62 1.22 1.36 -4.67
CA PHE A 62 1.10 2.79 -4.82
C PHE A 62 0.25 3.12 -6.04
N ARG A 63 -0.21 4.37 -6.11
CA ARG A 63 -0.97 4.85 -7.25
C ARG A 63 -0.07 5.59 -8.22
N ALA A 64 -0.16 5.26 -9.50
CA ALA A 64 0.56 5.96 -10.56
C ALA A 64 -0.21 5.90 -11.88
N ASN A 65 -0.35 7.05 -12.55
CA ASN A 65 -0.84 7.15 -13.94
C ASN A 65 -2.21 6.49 -14.21
N GLY A 66 -3.17 6.58 -13.28
CA GLY A 66 -4.49 5.95 -13.44
C GLY A 66 -4.51 4.45 -13.08
N PHE A 67 -3.49 3.98 -12.35
CA PHE A 67 -3.39 2.60 -11.92
C PHE A 67 -3.03 2.50 -10.44
N LEU A 68 -3.61 1.50 -9.79
CA LEU A 68 -3.06 0.90 -8.59
C LEU A 68 -1.95 -0.05 -9.05
N THR A 69 -0.71 0.33 -8.79
CA THR A 69 0.48 -0.44 -9.16
C THR A 69 0.94 -1.25 -7.96
N VAL A 70 1.24 -2.53 -8.18
CA VAL A 70 1.87 -3.40 -7.20
C VAL A 70 3.21 -3.89 -7.71
N GLU A 71 4.23 -3.78 -6.87
CA GLU A 71 5.58 -4.24 -7.14
C GLU A 71 5.99 -5.29 -6.12
N VAL A 72 6.52 -6.41 -6.61
CA VAL A 72 7.02 -7.49 -5.77
C VAL A 72 8.53 -7.57 -5.89
N HIS A 73 9.21 -7.49 -4.75
CA HIS A 73 10.66 -7.62 -4.65
C HIS A 73 11.01 -8.83 -3.79
N ASP A 74 12.04 -9.58 -4.17
CA ASP A 74 12.65 -10.57 -3.28
C ASP A 74 13.63 -9.86 -2.35
N VAL A 75 13.39 -10.01 -1.05
CA VAL A 75 14.19 -9.36 0.00
C VAL A 75 15.65 -9.85 -0.03
N ALA A 76 15.89 -11.10 -0.41
CA ALA A 76 17.24 -11.65 -0.53
C ALA A 76 18.06 -10.97 -1.65
N ASN A 77 17.37 -10.44 -2.67
CA ASN A 77 17.97 -9.77 -3.83
C ASN A 77 18.02 -8.25 -3.68
N LEU A 78 17.65 -7.69 -2.53
CA LEU A 78 17.74 -6.25 -2.30
C LEU A 78 19.19 -5.80 -2.13
N THR A 79 19.55 -4.80 -2.93
CA THR A 79 20.88 -4.17 -2.93
C THR A 79 20.86 -2.90 -2.08
N ALA A 80 21.97 -2.58 -1.43
CA ALA A 80 22.11 -1.35 -0.66
C ALA A 80 21.93 -0.10 -1.54
N ILE A 81 21.36 0.93 -0.94
CA ILE A 81 21.23 2.27 -1.51
C ILE A 81 22.36 3.12 -0.94
N ASP A 82 23.45 3.27 -1.70
CA ASP A 82 24.66 3.96 -1.24
C ASP A 82 24.46 5.46 -0.99
N ASP A 83 23.56 6.10 -1.75
CA ASP A 83 23.18 7.51 -1.61
C ASP A 83 21.65 7.65 -1.63
N LEU A 84 21.06 7.72 -0.45
CA LEU A 84 19.60 7.85 -0.26
C LEU A 84 19.07 9.20 -0.74
N GLU A 85 19.84 10.28 -0.66
CA GLU A 85 19.39 11.60 -1.08
C GLU A 85 19.29 11.66 -2.60
N LEU A 86 20.32 11.17 -3.30
CA LEU A 86 20.30 11.05 -4.75
C LEU A 86 19.18 10.10 -5.20
N ALA A 87 19.05 8.92 -4.58
CA ALA A 87 18.02 7.94 -4.92
C ALA A 87 16.61 8.51 -4.74
N LYS A 88 16.37 9.26 -3.66
CA LYS A 88 15.09 9.96 -3.43
C LYS A 88 14.83 11.00 -4.52
N GLY A 89 15.82 11.81 -4.88
CA GLY A 89 15.69 12.81 -5.94
C GLY A 89 15.42 12.20 -7.32
N GLU A 90 16.01 11.05 -7.64
CA GLU A 90 15.72 10.28 -8.85
C GLU A 90 14.28 9.76 -8.86
N ALA A 91 13.85 9.17 -7.75
CA ALA A 91 12.51 8.64 -7.56
C ALA A 91 11.43 9.74 -7.65
N GLU A 92 11.66 10.91 -7.05
CA GLU A 92 10.78 12.08 -7.14
C GLU A 92 10.65 12.57 -8.60
N LYS A 93 11.76 12.66 -9.34
CA LYS A 93 11.75 13.02 -10.77
C LYS A 93 10.99 12.00 -11.61
N ALA A 94 11.14 10.72 -11.31
CA ALA A 94 10.43 9.63 -11.98
C ALA A 94 8.96 9.52 -11.54
N ARG A 95 8.56 10.23 -10.49
CA ARG A 95 7.27 10.09 -9.81
C ARG A 95 7.02 8.65 -9.36
N HIS A 96 8.07 7.98 -8.90
CA HIS A 96 8.04 6.59 -8.44
C HIS A 96 8.27 6.55 -6.93
N PRO A 97 7.30 6.14 -6.11
CA PRO A 97 7.39 6.28 -4.66
C PRO A 97 8.12 5.13 -3.96
N VAL A 98 8.48 4.08 -4.70
CA VAL A 98 9.34 2.99 -4.26
C VAL A 98 10.78 3.32 -4.62
N ILE A 99 11.66 3.42 -3.63
CA ILE A 99 13.07 3.75 -3.82
C ILE A 99 13.89 2.50 -3.55
N THR A 100 14.51 1.96 -4.60
CA THR A 100 15.38 0.78 -4.50
C THR A 100 16.39 0.76 -5.66
N ARG A 101 17.47 0.00 -5.50
CA ARG A 101 18.44 -0.31 -6.57
C ARG A 101 18.17 -1.67 -7.24
N SER A 102 17.34 -2.50 -6.62
CA SER A 102 16.96 -3.80 -7.16
C SER A 102 15.72 -3.66 -8.05
N ARG A 103 15.63 -4.46 -9.12
CA ARG A 103 14.44 -4.47 -9.96
C ARG A 103 13.33 -5.29 -9.29
N PRO A 104 12.06 -4.89 -9.43
CA PRO A 104 10.95 -5.75 -9.04
C PRO A 104 10.97 -7.03 -9.88
N MET A 105 10.65 -8.15 -9.24
CA MET A 105 10.47 -9.44 -9.93
C MET A 105 9.15 -9.50 -10.67
N GLN A 106 8.13 -8.80 -10.15
CA GLN A 106 6.82 -8.70 -10.76
C GLN A 106 6.29 -7.27 -10.57
N VAL A 107 5.67 -6.73 -11.61
CA VAL A 107 4.95 -5.46 -11.57
C VAL A 107 3.57 -5.68 -12.17
N GLU A 108 2.54 -5.52 -11.37
CA GLU A 108 1.16 -5.62 -11.81
C GLU A 108 0.45 -4.28 -11.68
N ARG A 109 -0.55 -4.08 -12.54
CA ARG A 109 -1.35 -2.87 -12.55
C ARG A 109 -2.81 -3.21 -12.61
N LEU A 110 -3.58 -2.57 -11.74
CA LEU A 110 -5.02 -2.56 -11.77
C LEU A 110 -5.50 -1.15 -12.13
N SER A 111 -6.47 -1.03 -13.02
CA SER A 111 -7.10 0.25 -13.32
C SER A 111 -7.68 0.85 -12.03
N ASP A 112 -7.43 2.13 -11.78
CA ASP A 112 -8.05 2.86 -10.66
C ASP A 112 -9.42 3.45 -11.02
N ALA A 113 -9.92 3.15 -12.22
CA ALA A 113 -11.18 3.61 -12.78
C ALA A 113 -12.16 2.45 -13.02
N LEU A 114 -12.08 1.37 -12.23
CA LEU A 114 -13.03 0.27 -12.31
C LEU A 114 -14.39 0.69 -11.74
N GLU A 115 -15.45 0.25 -12.41
CA GLU A 115 -16.82 0.40 -11.92
C GLU A 115 -17.06 -0.38 -10.61
N PRO A 116 -18.09 -0.06 -9.83
CA PRO A 116 -18.45 -0.84 -8.64
C PRO A 116 -18.70 -2.32 -8.98
N GLY A 117 -18.24 -3.22 -8.12
CA GLY A 117 -18.44 -4.67 -8.26
C GLY A 117 -17.16 -5.47 -8.49
N THR A 118 -17.33 -6.74 -8.90
CA THR A 118 -16.22 -7.69 -9.08
C THR A 118 -15.68 -7.68 -10.51
N HIS A 119 -14.35 -7.65 -10.64
CA HIS A 119 -13.62 -7.65 -11.91
C HIS A 119 -12.49 -8.68 -11.90
N PRO A 120 -12.07 -9.18 -13.07
CA PRO A 120 -10.80 -9.88 -13.21
C PRO A 120 -9.62 -8.98 -12.82
N ALA A 121 -8.63 -9.54 -12.14
CA ALA A 121 -7.42 -8.84 -11.75
C ALA A 121 -6.18 -9.73 -11.98
N PRO A 122 -4.98 -9.12 -12.08
CA PRO A 122 -3.76 -9.90 -12.13
C PRO A 122 -3.59 -10.79 -10.89
N ARG A 123 -2.87 -11.90 -11.07
CA ARG A 123 -2.52 -12.79 -9.96
C ARG A 123 -1.15 -12.45 -9.40
N LEU A 124 -1.04 -12.48 -8.07
CA LEU A 124 0.24 -12.34 -7.37
C LEU A 124 0.52 -13.65 -6.66
N GLU A 125 1.34 -14.51 -7.27
CA GLU A 125 1.64 -15.85 -6.75
C GLU A 125 2.35 -15.81 -5.38
N MET A 126 3.08 -14.73 -5.10
CA MET A 126 3.83 -14.51 -3.86
C MET A 126 2.98 -13.97 -2.70
N CYS A 127 1.74 -13.54 -2.97
CA CYS A 127 0.80 -13.12 -1.93
C CYS A 127 -0.05 -14.32 -1.51
N ARG A 128 0.25 -14.91 -0.35
CA ARG A 128 -0.61 -15.95 0.25
C ARG A 128 -1.80 -15.39 1.01
N ASP A 129 -1.84 -14.09 1.30
CA ASP A 129 -3.00 -13.48 1.93
C ASP A 129 -4.21 -13.54 0.98
N ASP A 130 -5.36 -13.91 1.54
CA ASP A 130 -6.61 -14.06 0.78
C ASP A 130 -7.08 -12.73 0.16
N GLU A 131 -6.71 -11.60 0.78
CA GLU A 131 -7.19 -10.27 0.40
C GLU A 131 -6.18 -9.16 0.70
N VAL A 132 -6.01 -8.27 -0.27
CA VAL A 132 -5.30 -7.01 -0.14
C VAL A 132 -6.29 -5.87 -0.31
N LEU A 133 -6.41 -4.99 0.68
CA LEU A 133 -7.23 -3.78 0.58
C LEU A 133 -6.38 -2.61 0.07
N LEU A 134 -6.72 -2.08 -1.10
CA LEU A 134 -6.09 -0.91 -1.70
C LEU A 134 -7.04 0.29 -1.70
N LEU A 135 -6.47 1.48 -1.59
CA LEU A 135 -7.22 2.73 -1.72
C LEU A 135 -7.03 3.29 -3.13
N GLY A 136 -8.15 3.57 -3.81
CA GLY A 136 -8.17 4.22 -5.10
C GLY A 136 -9.16 5.38 -5.14
N ASP A 137 -9.26 6.02 -6.30
CA ASP A 137 -10.25 7.08 -6.51
C ASP A 137 -11.67 6.51 -6.57
N GLY A 138 -12.65 7.40 -6.40
CA GLY A 138 -14.04 7.09 -6.69
C GLY A 138 -14.21 6.64 -8.15
N PRO A 139 -15.14 5.72 -8.45
CA PRO A 139 -15.37 5.29 -9.83
C PRO A 139 -15.80 6.47 -10.71
N PRO A 140 -15.50 6.43 -12.02
CA PRO A 140 -15.95 7.45 -12.95
C PRO A 140 -17.47 7.72 -12.84
N GLY A 141 -17.85 8.98 -12.68
CA GLY A 141 -19.26 9.38 -12.58
C GLY A 141 -19.94 9.09 -11.23
N ALA A 142 -19.27 8.44 -10.29
CA ALA A 142 -19.78 8.26 -8.93
C ALA A 142 -19.66 9.55 -8.10
N LYS A 143 -20.48 9.67 -7.06
CA LYS A 143 -20.34 10.75 -6.05
C LYS A 143 -19.20 10.50 -5.06
N ALA A 144 -18.85 9.23 -4.85
CA ALA A 144 -17.76 8.85 -3.97
C ALA A 144 -16.45 9.45 -4.51
N ALA A 145 -15.64 10.01 -3.62
CA ALA A 145 -14.32 10.56 -3.96
C ALA A 145 -13.21 9.51 -3.82
N ALA A 146 -13.49 8.39 -3.15
CA ALA A 146 -12.56 7.29 -2.96
C ALA A 146 -13.27 5.94 -3.11
N SER A 147 -12.48 4.90 -3.40
CA SER A 147 -12.91 3.51 -3.39
C SER A 147 -11.93 2.64 -2.63
N ILE A 148 -12.45 1.55 -2.07
CA ILE A 148 -11.63 0.46 -1.56
C ILE A 148 -11.66 -0.65 -2.60
N TYR A 149 -10.49 -1.14 -2.98
CA TYR A 149 -10.30 -2.27 -3.86
C TYR A 149 -9.89 -3.47 -3.02
N SER A 150 -10.80 -4.43 -2.87
CA SER A 150 -10.53 -5.72 -2.23
C SER A 150 -9.96 -6.67 -3.27
N TRP A 151 -8.64 -6.75 -3.34
CA TRP A 151 -7.93 -7.58 -4.31
C TRP A 151 -7.62 -8.94 -3.71
N ARG A 152 -8.34 -9.97 -4.18
CA ARG A 152 -8.04 -11.38 -3.90
C ARG A 152 -6.99 -11.86 -4.89
N ALA A 153 -5.74 -11.50 -4.60
CA ALA A 153 -4.65 -11.60 -5.57
C ALA A 153 -4.35 -13.03 -6.02
N HIS A 154 -4.51 -14.03 -5.16
CA HIS A 154 -4.33 -15.43 -5.56
C HIS A 154 -5.46 -15.91 -6.49
N GLU A 155 -6.69 -15.43 -6.30
CA GLU A 155 -7.84 -15.80 -7.14
C GLU A 155 -7.78 -15.13 -8.53
N GLY A 156 -7.14 -13.97 -8.62
CA GLY A 156 -7.14 -13.13 -9.82
C GLY A 156 -8.44 -12.34 -9.95
N ALA A 157 -8.98 -11.87 -8.82
CA ALA A 157 -10.21 -11.10 -8.76
C ALA A 157 -10.05 -9.88 -7.86
N VAL A 158 -10.70 -8.78 -8.22
CA VAL A 158 -10.81 -7.60 -7.37
C VAL A 158 -12.26 -7.16 -7.26
N GLU A 159 -12.65 -6.72 -6.08
CA GLU A 159 -13.95 -6.13 -5.83
C GLU A 159 -13.82 -4.65 -5.45
N VAL A 160 -14.61 -3.79 -6.08
CA VAL A 160 -14.53 -2.33 -5.93
C VAL A 160 -15.71 -1.85 -5.09
N PHE A 161 -15.37 -1.23 -3.96
CA PHE A 161 -16.33 -0.65 -3.00
C PHE A 161 -16.20 0.88 -2.98
N PRO A 162 -17.09 1.60 -3.69
CA PRO A 162 -17.13 3.06 -3.63
C PRO A 162 -17.45 3.50 -2.20
N GLN A 163 -16.68 4.44 -1.66
CA GLN A 163 -16.92 4.98 -0.32
C GLN A 163 -17.98 6.08 -0.41
N GLU A 164 -19.26 5.69 -0.44
CA GLU A 164 -20.40 6.61 -0.64
C GLU A 164 -20.48 7.72 0.41
N TRP A 165 -20.02 7.43 1.62
CA TRP A 165 -19.91 8.38 2.72
C TRP A 165 -18.80 9.42 2.51
N PHE A 166 -17.78 9.09 1.73
CA PHE A 166 -16.63 9.93 1.43
C PHE A 166 -16.81 10.60 0.07
N ASN A 167 -17.49 11.76 0.06
CA ASN A 167 -17.91 12.44 -1.17
C ASN A 167 -17.65 13.97 -1.08
N ASN A 168 -18.14 14.72 -2.07
CA ASN A 168 -17.95 16.17 -2.20
C ASN A 168 -18.53 17.04 -1.06
N THR A 169 -19.24 16.45 -0.10
CA THR A 169 -19.66 17.14 1.13
C THR A 169 -18.54 17.23 2.16
N LEU A 170 -17.48 16.42 2.01
CA LEU A 170 -16.27 16.50 2.82
C LEU A 170 -15.29 17.51 2.23
N ASP A 171 -14.36 17.94 3.07
CA ASP A 171 -13.26 18.78 2.66
C ASP A 171 -12.15 17.94 2.03
N LEU A 172 -12.37 17.50 0.78
CA LEU A 172 -11.52 16.54 0.05
C LEU A 172 -10.08 17.03 -0.17
N GLY A 173 -9.78 18.30 0.11
CA GLY A 173 -8.41 18.84 0.12
C GLY A 173 -7.70 18.72 1.47
N TYR A 174 -8.41 18.35 2.55
CA TYR A 174 -7.88 18.27 3.91
C TYR A 174 -8.22 16.97 4.64
N GLN A 175 -9.19 16.20 4.13
CA GLN A 175 -9.60 14.91 4.67
C GLN A 175 -9.28 13.79 3.69
N TRP A 176 -8.74 12.68 4.19
CA TRP A 176 -8.19 11.61 3.37
C TRP A 176 -8.30 10.29 4.12
N ILE A 177 -8.78 9.22 3.47
CA ILE A 177 -8.62 7.86 3.97
C ILE A 177 -7.15 7.47 3.76
N THR A 178 -6.44 7.10 4.82
CA THR A 178 -4.99 6.80 4.76
C THR A 178 -4.66 5.33 4.98
N GLY A 179 -5.61 4.57 5.52
CA GLY A 179 -5.43 3.14 5.73
C GLY A 179 -6.75 2.43 6.02
N VAL A 180 -6.85 1.21 5.50
CA VAL A 180 -7.97 0.31 5.70
C VAL A 180 -7.45 -1.10 5.93
N THR A 181 -8.16 -1.89 6.73
CA THR A 181 -7.85 -3.30 6.98
C THR A 181 -9.13 -4.04 7.32
N ARG A 182 -9.17 -5.35 7.10
CA ARG A 182 -10.28 -6.19 7.57
C ARG A 182 -10.05 -6.56 9.03
N ASP A 183 -11.00 -6.22 9.90
CA ASP A 183 -10.96 -6.64 11.28
C ASP A 183 -11.23 -8.15 11.39
N SER A 184 -10.28 -8.89 11.95
CA SER A 184 -10.36 -10.36 12.02
C SER A 184 -11.51 -10.90 12.88
N ALA A 185 -12.03 -10.11 13.83
CA ALA A 185 -13.09 -10.55 14.73
C ALA A 185 -14.49 -10.36 14.13
N SER A 186 -14.73 -9.21 13.51
CA SER A 186 -16.02 -8.86 12.91
C SER A 186 -16.12 -9.19 11.42
N GLY A 187 -14.99 -9.34 10.73
CA GLY A 187 -14.92 -9.47 9.28
C GLY A 187 -15.21 -8.16 8.54
N HIS A 188 -15.50 -7.05 9.23
CA HIS A 188 -15.76 -5.77 8.60
C HIS A 188 -14.47 -5.03 8.26
N ILE A 189 -14.54 -4.14 7.26
CA ILE A 189 -13.44 -3.23 6.97
C ILE A 189 -13.47 -2.09 7.98
N VAL A 190 -12.32 -1.87 8.62
CA VAL A 190 -12.06 -0.72 9.50
C VAL A 190 -10.99 0.16 8.87
N GLY A 191 -11.06 1.46 9.14
CA GLY A 191 -10.13 2.42 8.56
C GLY A 191 -9.89 3.64 9.43
N HIS A 192 -8.96 4.46 8.98
CA HIS A 192 -8.64 5.74 9.57
C HIS A 192 -8.13 6.71 8.50
N GLY A 193 -8.02 7.97 8.86
CA GLY A 193 -7.61 9.00 7.94
C GLY A 193 -7.04 10.24 8.60
N ILE A 194 -6.56 11.15 7.76
CA ILE A 194 -6.21 12.50 8.20
C ILE A 194 -7.52 13.27 8.37
N ARG A 195 -7.72 13.82 9.58
CA ARG A 195 -8.94 14.57 9.95
C ARG A 195 -10.23 13.77 9.77
N LEU A 196 -10.13 12.45 9.86
CA LEU A 196 -11.25 11.51 9.90
C LEU A 196 -11.15 10.73 11.20
N ASP A 197 -12.25 10.58 11.92
CA ASP A 197 -12.32 9.64 13.03
C ASP A 197 -12.11 8.21 12.50
N PRO A 198 -11.48 7.32 13.28
CA PRO A 198 -11.47 5.90 12.96
C PRO A 198 -12.90 5.39 12.72
N PHE A 199 -13.08 4.49 11.75
CA PHE A 199 -14.40 4.05 11.31
C PHE A 199 -14.45 2.56 11.04
N GLU A 200 -15.65 1.99 11.17
CA GLU A 200 -16.01 0.64 10.75
C GLU A 200 -17.08 0.75 9.65
N LEU A 201 -16.88 0.04 8.54
CA LEU A 201 -17.85 -0.03 7.45
C LEU A 201 -18.96 -1.04 7.74
N ASP A 202 -20.11 -0.85 7.09
CA ASP A 202 -21.21 -1.82 7.13
C ASP A 202 -20.96 -3.04 6.23
N ALA A 203 -21.92 -3.97 6.19
CA ALA A 203 -21.80 -5.21 5.43
C ALA A 203 -21.69 -4.99 3.89
N THR A 204 -22.02 -3.79 3.39
CA THR A 204 -21.86 -3.45 1.97
C THR A 204 -20.45 -2.94 1.65
N ASN A 205 -19.64 -2.62 2.67
CA ASN A 205 -18.33 -1.99 2.55
C ASN A 205 -18.35 -0.60 1.85
N THR A 206 -19.52 0.02 1.66
CA THR A 206 -19.63 1.34 1.00
C THR A 206 -19.99 2.49 1.95
N ARG A 207 -20.44 2.20 3.19
CA ARG A 207 -20.88 3.19 4.17
C ARG A 207 -20.32 2.91 5.57
N ILE A 208 -20.20 3.97 6.36
CA ILE A 208 -19.85 3.88 7.77
C ILE A 208 -21.00 3.25 8.56
N LYS A 209 -20.70 2.15 9.26
CA LYS A 209 -21.59 1.56 10.27
C LYS A 209 -21.49 2.33 11.59
N ARG A 210 -20.27 2.67 12.03
CA ARG A 210 -20.00 3.49 13.21
C ARG A 210 -18.59 4.08 13.18
N SER A 211 -18.40 5.20 13.89
CA SER A 211 -17.07 5.66 14.30
C SER A 211 -16.56 4.83 15.49
N LEU A 212 -15.24 4.71 15.61
CA LEU A 212 -14.56 3.91 16.64
C LEU A 212 -13.85 4.78 17.68
#